data_AF-A0A532TAU8-F1
#
_entry.id   AF-A0A532TAU8-F1
#
_cell.length_a   1.000
_cell.length_b   1.000
_cell.length_c   1.000
_cell.angle_alpha   90.00
_cell.angle_beta   90.00
_cell.angle_gamma   90.00
#
_symmetry.space_group_name_H-M   'P 1'
#
loop_
_entity.id
_entity.type
_entity.pdbx_description
1 polymer ?
#
loop_
_entity_poly.entity_id
_entity_poly.type
_entity_poly.pdbx_seq_one_letter_code
_entity_poly.pdbx_strand_id
1 'polypeptide(L)'
;MKKKVEFTEKEYMEIYHIFIKISKPQIIPNFDKFKTNIDKFIEITYDAYIPNIGSKDEAFIKWVQYIGSRDLASKYFKAVDTWNAYT
;
A
#
# COMPACT_ATOMS: atom_id res chain seq x y z
N MET A 1 10.83 19.02 -6.27
CA MET A 1 10.26 18.13 -5.24
C MET A 1 9.28 17.19 -5.95
N LYS A 2 9.48 15.87 -5.89
CA LYS A 2 8.46 14.92 -6.38
C LYS A 2 7.19 15.15 -5.55
N LYS A 3 6.05 15.38 -6.21
CA LYS A 3 4.74 15.55 -5.54
C LYS A 3 4.48 14.26 -4.75
N LYS A 4 4.50 14.32 -3.42
CA LYS A 4 4.12 13.18 -2.60
C LYS A 4 2.66 12.89 -2.91
N VAL A 5 2.33 11.68 -3.33
CA VAL A 5 0.93 11.25 -3.34
C VAL A 5 0.52 11.20 -1.87
N GLU A 6 -0.32 12.15 -1.48
CA GLU A 6 -0.88 12.23 -0.14
C GLU A 6 -2.34 11.78 -0.23
N PHE A 7 -2.65 10.67 0.44
CA PHE A 7 -4.04 10.26 0.59
C PHE A 7 -4.74 11.17 1.59
N THR A 8 -6.01 11.43 1.34
CA THR A 8 -6.93 12.00 2.30
C THR A 8 -7.23 10.98 3.40
N GLU A 9 -7.70 11.46 4.56
CA GLU A 9 -8.11 10.58 5.66
C GLU A 9 -9.19 9.57 5.26
N LYS A 10 -10.11 9.98 4.38
CA LYS A 10 -11.14 9.12 3.82
C LYS A 10 -10.53 7.98 2.99
N GLU A 11 -9.57 8.29 2.12
CA GLU A 11 -8.87 7.28 1.31
C GLU A 11 -8.08 6.30 2.19
N TYR A 12 -7.37 6.78 3.23
CA TYR A 12 -6.73 5.86 4.18
C TYR A 12 -7.72 4.92 4.85
N MET A 13 -8.88 5.42 5.29
CA MET A 13 -9.93 4.59 5.90
C MET A 13 -10.48 3.57 4.91
N GLU A 14 -10.69 3.94 3.66
CA GLU A 14 -11.16 3.03 2.60
C GLU A 14 -10.15 1.91 2.34
N ILE A 15 -8.87 2.24 2.14
CA ILE A 15 -7.81 1.25 1.95
C ILE A 15 -7.66 0.38 3.21
N TYR A 16 -7.78 0.95 4.41
CA TYR A 16 -7.71 0.20 5.67
C TYR A 16 -8.86 -0.81 5.79
N HIS A 17 -10.09 -0.42 5.45
CA HIS A 17 -11.22 -1.34 5.43
C HIS A 17 -11.03 -2.47 4.41
N ILE A 18 -10.48 -2.19 3.24
CA ILE A 18 -10.12 -3.22 2.26
C ILE A 18 -9.06 -4.15 2.84
N PHE A 19 -8.01 -3.59 3.45
CA PHE A 19 -6.93 -4.35 4.07
C PHE A 19 -7.45 -5.29 5.17
N ILE A 20 -8.36 -4.82 6.03
CA ILE A 20 -9.02 -5.64 7.06
C ILE A 20 -9.78 -6.81 6.43
N LYS A 21 -10.54 -6.58 5.35
CA LYS A 21 -11.33 -7.61 4.67
C LYS A 21 -10.46 -8.72 4.06
N ILE A 22 -9.27 -8.39 3.58
CA ILE A 22 -8.37 -9.35 2.89
C ILE A 22 -7.25 -9.91 3.78
N SER A 23 -7.12 -9.41 5.02
CA SER A 23 -6.09 -9.82 5.97
C SER A 23 -6.65 -10.77 7.03
N LYS A 24 -5.76 -11.59 7.60
CA LYS A 24 -6.13 -12.35 8.81
C LYS A 24 -6.08 -11.42 10.03
N PRO A 25 -6.87 -11.66 11.09
CA PRO A 25 -6.93 -10.79 12.26
C PRO A 25 -5.56 -10.50 12.91
N GLN A 26 -4.70 -11.52 13.04
CA GLN A 26 -3.37 -11.43 13.65
C GLN A 26 -2.36 -10.53 12.91
N ILE A 27 -2.72 -10.00 11.74
CA ILE A 27 -1.84 -9.24 10.85
C ILE A 27 -2.34 -7.81 10.63
N ILE A 28 -3.45 -7.44 11.27
CA ILE A 28 -4.06 -6.12 11.16
C ILE A 28 -3.38 -5.19 12.17
N PRO A 29 -2.56 -4.21 11.71
CA PRO A 29 -2.06 -3.19 12.62
C PRO A 29 -3.19 -2.23 12.97
N ASN A 30 -2.98 -1.39 13.99
CA ASN A 30 -3.85 -0.25 14.22
C ASN A 30 -3.78 0.75 13.04
N PHE A 31 -4.75 1.65 12.98
CA PHE A 31 -4.90 2.57 11.86
C PHE A 31 -3.71 3.53 11.67
N ASP A 32 -3.09 4.02 12.75
CA ASP A 32 -1.93 4.92 12.66
C ASP A 32 -0.69 4.23 12.09
N LYS A 33 -0.46 2.99 12.51
CA LYS A 33 0.63 2.16 11.98
C LYS A 33 0.33 1.76 10.53
N PHE A 34 -0.94 1.53 10.19
CA PHE A 34 -1.35 1.29 8.81
C PHE A 34 -1.05 2.50 7.91
N LYS A 35 -1.45 3.71 8.30
CA LYS A 35 -1.14 4.97 7.58
C LYS A 35 0.36 5.09 7.31
N THR A 36 1.18 4.90 8.36
CA THR A 36 2.64 4.96 8.26
C THR A 36 3.20 3.94 7.24
N ASN A 37 2.67 2.72 7.24
CA ASN A 37 3.10 1.69 6.30
C ASN A 37 2.67 2.03 4.86
N ILE A 38 1.45 2.52 4.65
CA ILE A 38 0.98 2.93 3.32
C ILE A 38 1.79 4.10 2.78
N ASP A 39 2.09 5.11 3.59
CA ASP A 39 2.97 6.21 3.20
C ASP A 39 4.32 5.71 2.73
N LYS A 40 4.90 4.79 3.50
CA LYS A 40 6.19 4.23 3.14
C LYS A 40 6.12 3.38 1.88
N PHE A 41 5.03 2.64 1.69
CA PHE A 41 4.77 1.89 0.46
C PHE A 41 4.78 2.81 -0.75
N ILE A 42 3.98 3.87 -0.73
CA ILE A 42 3.92 4.85 -1.81
C ILE A 42 5.29 5.45 -2.04
N GLU A 43 6.00 5.88 -0.99
CA GLU A 43 7.31 6.51 -1.11
C GLU A 43 8.31 5.60 -1.84
N ILE A 44 8.39 4.31 -1.48
CA ILE A 44 9.37 3.39 -2.07
C ILE A 44 8.93 2.84 -3.43
N THR A 45 7.63 2.84 -3.72
CA THR A 45 7.06 2.29 -4.96
C THR A 45 6.58 3.36 -5.94
N TYR A 46 6.70 4.65 -5.60
CA TYR A 46 6.15 5.78 -6.36
C TYR A 46 6.43 5.69 -7.86
N ASP A 47 7.70 5.51 -8.24
CA ASP A 47 8.11 5.45 -9.64
C ASP A 47 7.53 4.21 -10.37
N ALA A 48 7.20 3.14 -9.63
CA ALA A 48 6.61 1.92 -10.18
C ALA A 48 5.08 1.89 -10.12
N TYR A 49 4.46 2.72 -9.27
CA TYR A 49 3.00 2.84 -9.14
C TYR A 49 2.42 3.93 -10.06
N ILE A 50 3.23 4.92 -10.44
CA ILE A 50 2.79 5.92 -11.41
C ILE A 50 2.70 5.26 -12.80
N PRO A 51 1.56 5.39 -13.50
CA PRO A 51 1.25 4.66 -14.73
C PRO A 51 2.22 4.84 -15.90
N ASN A 52 3.20 5.74 -15.81
CA ASN A 52 4.12 6.08 -16.89
C ASN A 52 5.58 5.65 -16.66
N ILE A 53 5.93 5.00 -15.54
CA ILE A 53 7.36 4.86 -15.16
C ILE A 53 7.80 3.43 -14.74
N GLY A 54 6.92 2.54 -14.24
CA GLY A 54 7.39 1.19 -13.84
C GLY A 54 6.32 0.10 -13.77
N SER A 55 6.74 -1.11 -13.33
CA SER A 55 5.89 -2.31 -13.26
C SER A 55 5.38 -2.58 -11.84
N LYS A 56 4.14 -3.10 -11.74
CA LYS A 56 3.55 -3.55 -10.47
C LYS A 56 4.42 -4.58 -9.73
N ASP A 57 5.17 -5.40 -10.47
CA ASP A 57 6.08 -6.40 -9.89
C ASP A 57 7.28 -5.76 -9.20
N GLU A 58 7.87 -4.69 -9.76
CA GLU A 58 8.98 -3.99 -9.13
C GLU A 58 8.55 -3.29 -7.84
N ALA A 59 7.38 -2.64 -7.86
CA ALA A 59 6.76 -2.07 -6.67
C ALA A 59 6.55 -3.13 -5.58
N PHE A 60 6.02 -4.30 -5.95
CA PHE A 60 5.81 -5.39 -5.03
C PHE A 60 7.13 -5.91 -4.43
N ILE A 61 8.17 -6.12 -5.24
CA ILE A 61 9.48 -6.59 -4.78
C ILE A 61 10.10 -5.62 -3.76
N LYS A 62 10.10 -4.31 -4.05
CA LYS A 62 10.59 -3.28 -3.11
C LYS A 62 9.83 -3.31 -1.79
N TRP A 63 8.52 -3.57 -1.84
CA TRP A 63 7.71 -3.67 -0.62
C TRP A 63 7.99 -4.92 0.20
N VAL A 64 8.23 -6.07 -0.46
CA VAL A 64 8.69 -7.29 0.21
C VAL A 64 10.03 -7.04 0.91
N GLN A 65 10.97 -6.36 0.27
CA GLN A 65 12.27 -6.03 0.85
C GLN A 65 12.15 -5.12 2.08
N TYR A 66 11.27 -4.13 2.06
CA TYR A 66 11.05 -3.22 3.19
C TYR A 66 10.36 -3.91 4.39
N ILE A 67 9.27 -4.64 4.15
CA ILE A 67 8.52 -5.30 5.22
C ILE A 67 9.27 -6.52 5.77
N GLY A 68 10.09 -7.18 4.95
CA GLY A 68 10.70 -8.48 5.29
C GLY A 68 9.68 -9.63 5.30
N SER A 69 8.45 -9.41 4.85
CA SER A 69 7.40 -10.43 4.77
C SER A 69 6.60 -10.29 3.48
N ARG A 70 6.75 -11.29 2.61
CA ARG A 70 5.99 -11.40 1.35
C ARG A 70 4.48 -11.41 1.58
N ASP A 71 4.05 -12.07 2.65
CA ASP A 71 2.66 -12.23 3.02
C ASP A 71 1.99 -10.94 3.49
N LEU A 72 2.71 -10.11 4.24
CA LEU A 72 2.24 -8.78 4.62
C LEU A 72 2.28 -7.84 3.42
N ALA A 73 3.38 -7.84 2.68
CA ALA A 73 3.54 -7.02 1.49
C ALA A 73 2.41 -7.25 0.48
N SER A 74 2.03 -8.51 0.25
CA SER A 74 0.96 -8.84 -0.71
C SER A 74 -0.40 -8.30 -0.26
N LYS A 75 -0.69 -8.33 1.05
CA LYS A 75 -1.95 -7.80 1.59
C LYS A 75 -2.04 -6.28 1.42
N TYR A 76 -0.98 -5.55 1.74
CA TYR A 76 -0.92 -4.10 1.52
C TYR A 76 -1.05 -3.75 0.03
N PHE A 77 -0.28 -4.43 -0.81
CA PHE A 77 -0.28 -4.20 -2.25
C PHE A 77 -1.67 -4.44 -2.84
N LYS A 78 -2.32 -5.55 -2.48
CA LYS A 78 -3.69 -5.85 -2.90
C LYS A 78 -4.70 -4.82 -2.41
N ALA A 79 -4.55 -4.29 -1.20
CA ALA A 79 -5.48 -3.28 -0.68
C ALA A 79 -5.41 -1.99 -1.52
N VAL A 80 -4.20 -1.54 -1.85
CA VAL A 80 -3.98 -0.36 -2.70
C VAL A 80 -4.43 -0.62 -4.14
N ASP A 81 -4.10 -1.78 -4.71
CA ASP A 81 -4.51 -2.16 -6.07
C ASP A 81 -6.03 -2.28 -6.20
N THR A 82 -6.68 -2.86 -5.19
CA THR A 82 -8.14 -2.95 -5.11
C THR A 82 -8.77 -1.57 -5.03
N TRP A 83 -8.26 -0.66 -4.18
CA TRP A 83 -8.75 0.72 -4.09
C TRP A 83 -8.67 1.44 -5.44
N ASN A 84 -7.53 1.36 -6.13
CA ASN A 84 -7.35 1.99 -7.46
C ASN A 84 -8.32 1.45 -8.51
N ALA A 85 -8.76 0.19 -8.42
CA ALA A 85 -9.76 -0.37 -9.33
C ALA A 85 -11.18 0.18 -9.08
N TYR A 86 -11.43 0.77 -7.92
CA TYR A 86 -12.72 1.35 -7.53
C TYR A 86 -12.80 2.87 -7.71
N THR A 87 -11.70 3.54 -8.05
CA THR A 87 -11.59 5.01 -8.25
C THR A 87 -11.32 5.36 -9.69
#